data_AF-A0A3B8HAD3-F1
#
_entry.id   AF-A0A3B8HAD3-F1
#
_cell.length_a   1.000
_cell.length_b   1.000
_cell.length_c   1.000
_cell.angle_alpha   90.00
_cell.angle_beta   90.00
_cell.angle_gamma   90.00
#
_symmetry.space_group_name_H-M   'P 1'
#
loop_
_entity.id
_entity.type
_entity.pdbx_description
1 polymer ?
#
loop_
_entity_poly.entity_id
_entity_poly.type
_entity_poly.pdbx_seq_one_letter_code
_entity_poly.pdbx_strand_id
1 'polypeptide(L)' 'MSLEKCTGVMGSAREQQLQRLYQDIQNDRQYRNHRMGSIFVPGVGNPHGSVVFVGEAPGREEELQRTPFVGPAGG' A
#
# COMPACT_ATOMS: atom_id res chain seq x y z
N MET A 1 0.74 -4.67 -36.03
CA MET A 1 1.71 -3.78 -35.36
C MET A 1 1.73 -4.14 -33.88
N SER A 2 2.83 -4.79 -33.51
CA SER A 2 3.39 -5.11 -32.19
C SER A 2 2.45 -5.43 -31.04
N LEU A 3 2.18 -6.74 -30.93
CA LEU A 3 2.01 -7.44 -29.66
C LEU A 3 3.38 -7.54 -28.98
N GLU A 4 3.76 -6.50 -28.24
CA GLU A 4 4.82 -6.60 -27.23
C GLU A 4 4.31 -5.95 -25.95
N LYS A 5 3.70 -6.77 -25.09
CA LYS A 5 3.67 -6.46 -23.66
C LYS A 5 4.48 -7.54 -22.97
N CYS A 6 5.66 -7.12 -22.58
CA CYS A 6 6.67 -7.83 -21.83
C CYS A 6 6.06 -8.83 -20.85
N THR A 7 6.57 -10.06 -20.93
CA THR A 7 6.50 -11.09 -19.89
C THR A 7 7.19 -10.56 -18.63
N GLY A 8 6.46 -9.81 -17.80
CA GLY A 8 6.88 -9.38 -16.47
C GLY A 8 6.32 -10.35 -15.44
N VAL A 9 7.20 -10.94 -14.61
CA VAL A 9 6.88 -11.86 -13.52
C VAL A 9 5.65 -11.36 -12.75
N MET A 10 4.52 -12.08 -12.86
CA MET A 10 3.40 -11.87 -11.96
C MET A 10 3.89 -12.27 -10.57
N GLY A 11 3.85 -11.34 -9.61
CA GLY A 11 4.25 -11.61 -8.23
C GLY A 11 3.58 -12.86 -7.65
N SER A 12 4.09 -13.37 -6.52
CA SER A 12 3.51 -14.57 -5.87
C SER A 12 2.00 -14.44 -5.66
N ALA A 13 1.26 -15.56 -5.51
CA ALA A 13 -0.18 -15.49 -5.28
C ALA A 13 -0.56 -14.56 -4.10
N ARG A 14 0.29 -14.52 -3.07
CA ARG A 14 0.13 -13.64 -1.91
C ARG A 14 0.36 -12.17 -2.24
N GLU A 15 1.33 -11.84 -3.09
CA GLU A 15 1.53 -10.47 -3.60
C GLU A 15 0.34 -10.02 -4.43
N GLN A 16 -0.23 -10.89 -5.26
CA GLN A 16 -1.42 -10.59 -6.04
C GLN A 16 -2.64 -10.34 -5.14
N GLN A 17 -2.81 -11.16 -4.08
CA GLN A 17 -3.86 -10.95 -3.08
C GLN A 17 -3.69 -9.64 -2.32
N LEU A 18 -2.47 -9.29 -1.92
CA LEU A 18 -2.19 -8.02 -1.25
C LEU A 18 -2.46 -6.82 -2.16
N GLN A 19 -2.06 -6.92 -3.43
CA GLN A 19 -2.34 -5.88 -4.42
C GLN A 19 -3.83 -5.72 -4.68
N ARG A 20 -4.59 -6.82 -4.72
CA ARG A 20 -6.05 -6.81 -4.83
C ARG A 20 -6.69 -6.11 -3.63
N LEU A 21 -6.25 -6.44 -2.42
CA LEU A 21 -6.73 -5.81 -1.19
C LEU A 21 -6.51 -4.29 -1.21
N TYR A 22 -5.34 -3.82 -1.65
CA TYR A 22 -5.07 -2.39 -1.78
C TYR A 22 -5.99 -1.70 -2.79
N GLN A 23 -6.27 -2.34 -3.92
CA GLN A 23 -7.21 -1.82 -4.91
C GLN A 23 -8.63 -1.73 -4.34
N ASP A 24 -9.08 -2.76 -3.63
CA ASP A 24 -10.41 -2.79 -3.04
C ASP A 24 -10.58 -1.68 -1.98
N ILE A 25 -9.57 -1.45 -1.12
CA ILE A 25 -9.57 -0.37 -0.13
C ILE A 25 -9.64 1.02 -0.80
N GLN A 26 -8.85 1.25 -1.85
CA GLN A 26 -8.84 2.54 -2.56
C GLN A 26 -10.18 2.85 -3.26
N ASN A 27 -10.92 1.81 -3.64
CA ASN A 27 -12.23 1.90 -4.27
C ASN A 27 -13.39 1.94 -3.25
N ASP A 28 -13.12 1.71 -1.97
CA ASP A 28 -14.13 1.77 -0.92
C ASP A 28 -14.56 3.22 -0.63
N ARG A 29 -15.83 3.51 -0.84
CA ARG A 29 -16.42 4.83 -0.61
C ARG A 29 -16.52 5.19 0.88
N GLN A 30 -16.52 4.22 1.79
CA GLN A 30 -16.55 4.47 3.24
C GLN A 30 -15.18 4.88 3.78
N TYR A 31 -14.10 4.34 3.20
CA TYR A 31 -12.72 4.72 3.52
C TYR A 31 -12.46 6.19 3.16
N ARG A 32 -13.06 6.70 2.09
CA ARG A 32 -12.89 8.10 1.63
C ARG A 32 -13.79 9.09 2.37
N ASN A 33 -13.95 8.94 3.69
CA ASN A 33 -14.70 9.90 4.50
C ASN A 33 -13.78 11.02 5.04
N HIS A 34 -14.36 12.15 5.43
CA HIS A 34 -13.63 13.34 5.87
C HIS A 34 -12.84 13.18 7.19
N ARG A 35 -12.97 12.06 7.89
CA ARG A 35 -12.21 11.74 9.11
C ARG A 35 -10.92 10.97 8.81
N MET A 36 -10.73 10.54 7.57
CA MET A 36 -9.53 9.82 7.15
C MET A 36 -8.57 10.75 6.41
N GLY A 37 -7.29 10.35 6.41
CA GLY A 37 -6.23 11.02 5.66
C GLY A 37 -6.57 11.20 4.18
N SER A 38 -5.96 12.19 3.54
CA SER A 38 -6.28 12.53 2.15
C SER A 38 -5.82 11.45 1.17
N ILE A 39 -4.85 10.63 1.57
CA ILE A 39 -4.15 9.68 0.71
C ILE A 39 -4.04 8.34 1.44
N PHE A 40 -4.37 7.26 0.73
CA PHE A 40 -4.08 5.90 1.20
C PHE A 40 -2.57 5.64 1.15
N VAL A 41 -2.00 5.21 2.28
CA VAL A 41 -0.60 4.79 2.39
C VAL A 41 -0.55 3.27 2.53
N PRO A 42 -0.09 2.52 1.50
CA PRO A 42 0.01 1.08 1.57
C PRO A 42 1.12 0.64 2.54
N GLY A 43 0.97 -0.55 3.13
CA GLY A 43 2.08 -1.20 3.83
C GLY A 43 3.19 -1.63 2.87
N VAL A 44 4.43 -1.67 3.36
CA VAL A 44 5.63 -2.10 2.62
C VAL A 44 6.32 -3.27 3.32
N GLY A 45 7.08 -4.06 2.57
CA GLY A 45 7.88 -5.17 3.11
C GLY A 45 7.62 -6.50 2.40
N ASN A 46 8.10 -7.59 3.01
CA ASN A 46 7.91 -8.94 2.50
C ASN A 46 6.51 -9.45 2.85
N PRO A 47 5.63 -9.76 1.86
CA PRO A 47 4.30 -10.31 2.13
C PRO A 47 4.33 -11.67 2.84
N HIS A 48 5.47 -12.37 2.79
CA HIS A 48 5.72 -13.64 3.49
C HIS A 48 6.51 -13.45 4.80
N GLY A 49 6.65 -12.21 5.29
CA GLY A 49 7.29 -11.94 6.57
C GLY A 49 6.58 -12.65 7.72
N SER A 50 7.36 -13.18 8.67
CA SER A 50 6.85 -13.80 9.89
C SER A 50 6.41 -12.80 10.97
N VAL A 51 6.84 -11.54 10.83
CA VAL A 51 6.54 -10.43 11.74
C VAL A 51 6.00 -9.26 10.93
N VAL A 52 4.99 -8.57 11.48
CA VAL A 52 4.38 -7.37 10.90
C VAL A 52 4.39 -6.27 11.96
N PHE A 53 4.79 -5.07 11.57
CA PHE A 53 4.68 -3.87 12.40
C PHE A 53 3.45 -3.07 11.97
N VAL A 54 2.62 -2.69 12.94
CA VAL A 54 1.38 -1.94 12.72
C VAL A 54 1.42 -0.68 13.56
N GLY A 55 1.30 0.47 12.90
CA GLY A 55 1.21 1.79 13.55
C GLY A 55 -0.25 2.22 13.75
N GLU A 56 -0.45 3.44 14.22
CA GLU A 56 -1.79 4.02 14.42
C GLU A 56 -2.41 4.49 13.11
N ALA A 57 -1.80 5.49 12.45
CA ALA A 57 -2.28 6.10 11.22
C ALA A 57 -1.12 6.79 10.45
N PRO A 58 -1.27 7.08 9.15
CA PRO A 58 -0.30 7.88 8.41
C PRO A 58 -0.19 9.31 8.95
N GLY A 59 1.04 9.79 9.13
CA GLY A 59 1.34 11.19 9.40
C GLY A 59 1.53 12.00 8.11
N ARG A 60 1.96 13.26 8.27
CA ARG A 60 2.17 14.19 7.15
C ARG A 60 3.21 13.67 6.16
N GLU A 61 4.35 13.21 6.66
CA GLU A 61 5.46 12.73 5.83
C GLU A 61 5.09 11.43 5.11
N GLU A 62 4.35 10.52 5.77
CA GLU A 62 3.84 9.30 5.16
C GLU A 62 2.85 9.57 4.03
N GLU A 63 1.94 10.54 4.20
CA GLU A 63 1.00 10.92 3.13
C GLU A 63 1.73 11.53 1.93
N LEU A 64 2.70 12.42 2.17
CA LEU A 64 3.49 13.07 1.13
C LEU A 64 4.29 12.07 0.30
N GLN A 65 4.91 11.08 0.96
CA GLN A 65 5.78 10.09 0.31
C GLN A 65 5.03 8.81 -0.08
N ARG A 66 3.78 8.64 0.36
CA ARG A 66 2.98 7.42 0.21
C ARG A 66 3.69 6.15 0.71
N THR A 67 4.48 6.32 1.77
CA THR A 67 5.31 5.26 2.36
C THR A 67 5.16 5.32 3.88
N PRO A 68 4.94 4.21 4.60
CA PRO A 68 4.74 4.23 6.04
C PRO A 68 6.06 4.42 6.80
N PHE A 69 6.00 5.00 8.00
CA PHE A 69 7.13 5.17 8.93
C PHE A 69 8.33 5.94 8.35
N VAL A 70 8.09 7.02 7.60
CA VAL A 70 9.14 7.87 7.01
C VAL A 70 9.29 9.23 7.71
N GLY A 71 8.37 9.55 8.61
CA GLY A 71 8.43 10.72 9.48
C GLY A 71 9.33 10.52 10.70
N PRO A 72 9.36 11.51 11.61
CA PRO A 72 10.24 11.49 12.79
C PRO A 72 10.06 10.29 13.72
N ALA A 73 8.87 9.68 13.74
CA ALA A 73 8.60 8.50 14.56
C ALA A 73 9.14 7.19 13.96
N GLY A 74 9.50 7.17 12.67
CA GLY A 74 10.03 6.00 11.98
C GLY A 74 11.56 5.97 11.85
N GLY A 75 12.23 7.11 12.09
CA GLY A 75 13.68 7.28 12.01
C GLY A 75 14.42 6.98 13.31
#